data_AF-A0A7C3AFA2-F1
#
_entry.id   AF-A0A7C3AFA2-F1
#
_cell.length_a   1.000
_cell.length_b   1.000
_cell.length_c   1.000
_cell.angle_alpha   90.00
_cell.angle_beta   90.00
_cell.angle_gamma   90.00
#
_symmetry.space_group_name_H-M   'P 1'
#
loop_
_entity.id
_entity.type
_entity.pdbx_description
1 polymer ?
#
loop_
_entity_poly.entity_id
_entity_poly.type
_entity_poly.pdbx_seq_one_letter_code
_entity_poly.pdbx_strand_id
1 'polypeptide(L)'
;MSKARFPKAVRNKAASIVGRRARLVVEMILEKGFVTTEDLKDRGYNHPPRAIKDVTDQGLPLVRSWAKGRDGRKMGSYTFGDLKSIRNDRVGGRLAFSKDFKDRLVASHGSRCAICSARLDARYLQVDHRTPYEMAGDSDTRNPEAYIPLCGSCNRAKSWSCEHCHNWLVVKAASICKACY
;
A
#
# COMPACT_ATOMS: atom_id res chain seq x y z
N MET A 1 -28.59 0.73 -0.86
CA MET A 1 -28.86 -0.72 -0.99
C MET A 1 -28.29 -1.41 0.24
N SER A 2 -28.87 -2.52 0.74
CA SER A 2 -28.51 -3.04 2.08
C SER A 2 -27.17 -3.81 2.10
N LYS A 3 -26.43 -3.69 3.21
CA LYS A 3 -25.14 -4.37 3.49
C LYS A 3 -25.20 -5.90 3.36
N ALA A 4 -26.40 -6.49 3.32
CA ALA A 4 -26.64 -7.94 3.25
C ALA A 4 -26.28 -8.58 1.91
N ARG A 5 -26.04 -7.80 0.85
CA ARG A 5 -25.68 -8.31 -0.49
C ARG A 5 -24.26 -8.89 -0.57
N PHE A 6 -23.37 -8.55 0.36
CA PHE A 6 -21.97 -8.98 0.29
C PHE A 6 -21.72 -10.29 1.04
N PRO A 7 -20.89 -11.21 0.48
CA PRO A 7 -20.50 -12.44 1.14
C PRO A 7 -19.92 -12.21 2.55
N LYS A 8 -20.14 -13.17 3.46
CA LYS A 8 -19.70 -13.07 4.86
C LYS A 8 -18.20 -12.76 4.98
N ALA A 9 -17.36 -13.35 4.11
CA ALA A 9 -15.92 -13.09 4.08
C ALA A 9 -15.58 -11.61 3.85
N VAL A 10 -16.26 -10.94 2.90
CA VAL A 10 -16.08 -9.50 2.65
C VAL A 10 -16.50 -8.68 3.85
N ARG A 11 -17.67 -8.98 4.43
CA ARG A 11 -18.18 -8.24 5.59
C ARG A 11 -17.26 -8.35 6.80
N ASN A 12 -16.76 -9.55 7.06
CA ASN A 12 -15.82 -9.79 8.15
C ASN A 12 -14.52 -9.02 7.94
N LYS A 13 -13.95 -9.08 6.72
CA LYS A 13 -12.71 -8.35 6.42
C LYS A 13 -12.92 -6.83 6.42
N ALA A 14 -14.04 -6.35 5.90
CA ALA A 14 -14.41 -4.93 5.94
C ALA A 14 -14.52 -4.40 7.38
N ALA A 15 -15.06 -5.21 8.30
CA ALA A 15 -15.19 -4.84 9.71
C ALA A 15 -13.83 -4.75 10.43
N SER A 16 -12.78 -5.43 9.95
CA SER A 16 -11.44 -5.33 10.52
C SER A 16 -10.60 -4.17 9.95
N ILE A 17 -11.11 -3.43 8.96
CA ILE A 17 -10.42 -2.27 8.40
C ILE A 17 -10.38 -1.14 9.42
N VAL A 18 -9.17 -0.62 9.65
CA VAL A 18 -8.89 0.50 10.54
C VAL A 18 -8.52 1.76 9.76
N GLY A 19 -8.51 2.90 10.46
CA GLY A 19 -8.21 4.20 9.87
C GLY A 19 -9.43 4.84 9.19
N ARG A 20 -9.66 6.13 9.48
CA ARG A 20 -10.86 6.86 9.03
C ARG A 20 -11.03 6.85 7.51
N ARG A 21 -9.94 7.05 6.77
CA ARG A 21 -9.94 7.11 5.30
C ARG A 21 -10.31 5.77 4.66
N ALA A 22 -9.70 4.67 5.12
CA ALA A 22 -9.96 3.34 4.59
C ALA A 22 -11.38 2.84 4.93
N ARG A 23 -11.83 3.06 6.17
CA ARG A 23 -13.20 2.71 6.58
C ARG A 23 -14.25 3.41 5.74
N LEU A 24 -14.07 4.70 5.48
CA LEU A 24 -14.99 5.45 4.64
C LEU A 24 -15.12 4.85 3.22
N VAL A 25 -14.00 4.48 2.60
CA VAL A 25 -14.00 3.83 1.26
C VAL A 25 -14.83 2.55 1.31
N VAL A 26 -14.60 1.71 2.32
CA VAL A 26 -15.27 0.42 2.49
C VAL A 26 -16.75 0.58 2.76
N GLU A 27 -17.13 1.52 3.64
CA GLU A 27 -18.52 1.84 3.94
C GLU A 27 -19.29 2.30 2.68
N MET A 28 -18.70 3.19 1.89
CA MET A 28 -19.32 3.65 0.64
C MET A 28 -19.53 2.50 -0.36
N ILE A 29 -18.55 1.59 -0.50
CA ILE A 29 -18.71 0.40 -1.36
C ILE A 29 -19.78 -0.53 -0.80
N LEU A 30 -19.86 -0.74 0.52
CA LEU A 30 -20.90 -1.57 1.13
C LEU A 30 -22.32 -0.98 0.96
N GLU A 31 -22.45 0.34 0.88
CA GLU A 31 -23.75 1.03 0.77
C GLU A 31 -24.22 1.20 -0.68
N LYS A 32 -23.31 1.65 -1.56
CA LYS A 32 -23.59 2.00 -2.96
C LYS A 32 -23.19 0.90 -3.94
N GLY A 33 -22.32 -0.03 -3.54
CA GLY A 33 -21.71 -1.03 -4.41
C GLY A 33 -20.38 -0.60 -5.02
N PHE A 34 -20.06 0.70 -5.00
CA PHE A 34 -18.83 1.28 -5.55
C PHE A 34 -18.49 2.60 -4.85
N VAL A 35 -17.28 3.11 -5.10
CA VAL A 35 -16.84 4.45 -4.72
C VAL A 35 -16.02 5.07 -5.84
N THR A 36 -16.23 6.35 -6.12
CA THR A 36 -15.54 7.06 -7.19
C THR A 36 -14.45 7.99 -6.66
N THR A 37 -13.57 8.44 -7.57
CA THR A 37 -12.61 9.52 -7.29
C THR A 37 -13.33 10.79 -6.82
N GLU A 38 -14.50 11.11 -7.37
CA GLU A 38 -15.31 12.26 -6.95
C GLU A 38 -15.92 12.07 -5.56
N ASP A 39 -16.49 10.91 -5.25
CA ASP A 39 -17.02 10.62 -3.90
C ASP A 39 -15.96 10.87 -2.82
N LEU A 40 -14.70 10.48 -3.09
CA LEU A 40 -13.60 10.66 -2.15
C LEU A 40 -13.18 12.13 -2.03
N LYS A 41 -13.15 12.87 -3.14
CA LYS A 41 -12.85 14.31 -3.14
C LYS A 41 -13.92 15.10 -2.39
N ASP A 42 -15.20 14.79 -2.61
CA ASP A 42 -16.34 15.42 -1.94
C ASP A 42 -16.31 15.21 -0.41
N ARG A 43 -15.61 14.16 0.05
CA ARG A 43 -15.37 13.89 1.47
C ARG A 43 -14.04 14.45 2.00
N GLY A 44 -13.37 15.31 1.23
CA GLY A 44 -12.12 15.98 1.61
C GLY A 44 -10.84 15.18 1.38
N TYR A 45 -10.90 14.05 0.68
CA TYR A 45 -9.71 13.24 0.38
C TYR A 45 -9.11 13.63 -0.97
N ASN A 46 -8.26 14.65 -0.95
CA ASN A 46 -7.61 15.22 -2.14
C ASN A 46 -6.62 14.28 -2.85
N HIS A 47 -6.28 13.13 -2.24
CA HIS A 47 -5.49 12.08 -2.86
C HIS A 47 -6.24 10.73 -2.91
N PRO A 48 -7.29 10.60 -3.75
CA PRO A 48 -8.12 9.39 -3.83
C PRO A 48 -7.34 8.08 -4.02
N PRO A 49 -6.29 7.99 -4.87
CA PRO A 49 -5.52 6.76 -5.01
C PRO A 49 -4.93 6.25 -3.69
N ARG A 50 -4.66 7.14 -2.73
CA ARG A 50 -4.12 6.76 -1.42
C ARG A 50 -5.21 6.18 -0.52
N ALA A 51 -6.43 6.69 -0.61
CA ALA A 51 -7.57 6.12 0.12
C ALA A 51 -7.85 4.68 -0.34
N ILE A 52 -7.79 4.44 -1.65
CA ILE A 52 -7.89 3.10 -2.24
C ILE A 52 -6.71 2.20 -1.80
N LYS A 53 -5.49 2.75 -1.79
CA LYS A 53 -4.29 2.03 -1.36
C LYS A 53 -4.40 1.59 0.10
N ASP A 54 -4.90 2.42 1.01
CA ASP A 54 -5.05 2.06 2.42
C ASP A 54 -5.96 0.84 2.64
N VAL A 55 -6.99 0.66 1.81
CA VAL A 55 -7.88 -0.52 1.87
C VAL A 55 -7.17 -1.77 1.38
N THR A 56 -6.48 -1.67 0.24
CA THR A 56 -5.74 -2.80 -0.35
C THR A 56 -4.51 -3.19 0.47
N ASP A 57 -3.84 -2.22 1.12
CA ASP A 57 -2.76 -2.46 2.07
C ASP A 57 -3.24 -3.26 3.28
N GLN A 58 -4.48 -3.04 3.72
CA GLN A 58 -5.11 -3.83 4.77
C GLN A 58 -5.70 -5.16 4.28
N GLY A 59 -5.45 -5.54 3.03
CA GLY A 59 -5.75 -6.87 2.52
C GLY A 59 -7.16 -7.08 1.98
N LEU A 60 -7.93 -6.01 1.77
CA LEU A 60 -9.21 -6.08 1.08
C LEU A 60 -9.03 -5.65 -0.39
N PRO A 61 -9.18 -6.57 -1.37
CA PRO A 61 -8.87 -6.29 -2.76
C PRO A 61 -9.92 -5.36 -3.37
N LEU A 62 -9.45 -4.38 -4.16
CA LEU A 62 -10.28 -3.46 -4.92
C LEU A 62 -9.92 -3.52 -6.40
N VAL A 63 -10.92 -3.43 -7.26
CA VAL A 63 -10.76 -3.35 -8.72
C VAL A 63 -11.21 -1.98 -9.19
N ARG A 64 -10.47 -1.41 -10.14
CA ARG A 64 -10.78 -0.13 -10.78
C ARG A 64 -11.53 -0.35 -12.08
N SER A 65 -12.63 0.35 -12.26
CA SER A 65 -13.30 0.60 -13.54
C SER A 65 -13.27 2.10 -13.87
N TRP A 66 -13.60 2.46 -15.11
CA TRP A 66 -13.74 3.85 -15.52
C TRP A 66 -15.20 4.30 -15.39
N ALA A 67 -15.40 5.49 -14.84
CA ALA A 67 -16.68 6.19 -14.82
C ALA A 67 -16.51 7.61 -15.39
N LYS A 68 -17.62 8.26 -15.73
CA LYS A 68 -17.63 9.66 -16.16
C LYS A 68 -17.95 10.54 -14.95
N GLY A 69 -17.11 11.55 -14.69
CA GLY A 69 -17.31 12.55 -13.64
C GLY A 69 -18.39 13.55 -14.01
N ARG A 70 -18.78 14.39 -13.04
CA ARG A 70 -19.71 15.51 -13.24
C ARG A 70 -19.19 16.53 -14.25
N ASP A 71 -17.87 16.68 -14.34
CA ASP A 71 -17.18 17.52 -15.33
C ASP A 71 -17.07 16.87 -16.72
N GLY A 72 -17.62 15.66 -16.89
CA GLY A 72 -17.59 14.89 -18.12
C GLY A 72 -16.26 14.16 -18.40
N ARG A 73 -15.24 14.30 -17.53
CA ARG A 73 -13.95 13.62 -17.68
C ARG A 73 -13.99 12.20 -17.11
N LYS A 74 -13.09 11.34 -17.59
CA LYS A 74 -12.95 9.99 -17.05
C LYS A 74 -12.37 10.04 -15.63
N MET A 75 -12.96 9.27 -14.73
CA MET A 75 -12.50 9.09 -13.36
C MET A 75 -12.49 7.61 -12.96
N GLY A 76 -11.78 7.30 -11.88
CA GLY A 76 -11.78 5.95 -11.31
C GLY A 76 -13.07 5.68 -10.54
N SER A 77 -13.63 4.49 -10.72
CA SER A 77 -14.63 3.89 -9.86
C SER A 77 -14.07 2.58 -9.31
N TYR A 78 -14.34 2.29 -8.05
CA TYR A 78 -13.73 1.18 -7.33
C TYR A 78 -14.79 0.30 -6.68
N THR A 79 -14.65 -1.01 -6.85
CA THR A 79 -15.49 -2.04 -6.23
C THR A 79 -14.62 -3.07 -5.53
N PHE A 80 -15.22 -3.95 -4.72
CA PHE A 80 -14.48 -5.12 -4.22
C PHE A 80 -14.03 -6.02 -5.37
N GLY A 81 -12.80 -6.51 -5.27
CA GLY A 81 -12.20 -7.45 -6.20
C GLY A 81 -12.49 -8.91 -5.87
N ASP A 82 -11.65 -9.80 -6.38
CA ASP A 82 -11.78 -11.25 -6.14
C ASP A 82 -11.63 -11.60 -4.66
N LEU A 83 -12.64 -12.26 -4.11
CA LEU A 83 -12.71 -12.69 -2.71
C LEU A 83 -11.62 -13.69 -2.35
N LYS A 84 -11.14 -14.49 -3.31
CA LYS A 84 -10.04 -15.43 -3.11
C LYS A 84 -8.71 -14.72 -2.84
N SER A 85 -8.60 -13.44 -3.22
CA SER A 85 -7.40 -12.62 -3.01
C SER A 85 -7.41 -11.83 -1.70
N ILE A 86 -8.41 -12.04 -0.82
CA ILE A 86 -8.43 -11.43 0.51
C ILE A 86 -7.22 -11.90 1.33
N ARG A 87 -6.48 -10.94 1.89
CA ARG A 87 -5.29 -11.16 2.71
C ARG A 87 -5.61 -10.92 4.18
N ASN A 88 -5.80 -12.00 4.94
CA ASN A 88 -6.09 -11.93 6.38
C ASN A 88 -4.84 -11.69 7.23
N ASP A 89 -3.66 -11.94 6.67
CA ASP A 89 -2.33 -11.68 7.25
C ASP A 89 -1.97 -10.19 7.30
N ARG A 90 -2.80 -9.30 6.75
CA ARG A 90 -2.60 -7.85 6.76
C ARG A 90 -3.61 -7.16 7.67
N VAL A 91 -3.14 -6.66 8.81
CA VAL A 91 -3.92 -5.89 9.78
C VAL A 91 -3.24 -4.55 9.99
N GLY A 92 -3.99 -3.45 10.03
CA GLY A 92 -3.42 -2.12 10.30
C GLY A 92 -2.85 -1.38 9.08
N GLY A 93 -2.43 -2.10 8.04
CA GLY A 93 -1.88 -1.50 6.82
C GLY A 93 -0.43 -1.05 7.01
N ARG A 94 0.05 -0.17 6.11
CA ARG A 94 1.41 0.39 6.20
C ARG A 94 1.52 1.36 7.40
N LEU A 95 2.54 1.17 8.24
CA LEU A 95 2.85 2.09 9.33
C LEU A 95 3.85 3.16 8.89
N ALA A 96 3.79 4.33 9.54
CA ALA A 96 4.80 5.37 9.38
C ALA A 96 6.02 5.06 10.24
N PHE A 97 7.22 5.18 9.68
CA PHE A 97 8.46 5.02 10.45
C PHE A 97 8.65 6.17 11.43
N SER A 98 9.08 5.84 12.65
CA SER A 98 9.50 6.88 13.61
C SER A 98 10.80 7.54 13.14
N LYS A 99 11.02 8.78 13.57
CA LYS A 99 12.28 9.49 13.30
C LYS A 99 13.49 8.72 13.86
N ASP A 100 13.36 8.23 15.09
CA ASP A 100 14.39 7.40 15.74
C ASP A 100 14.77 6.17 14.92
N PHE A 101 13.77 5.46 14.39
CA PHE A 101 14.02 4.28 13.56
C PHE A 101 14.81 4.63 12.30
N LYS A 102 14.42 5.72 11.62
CA LYS A 102 15.12 6.21 10.43
C LYS A 102 16.58 6.57 10.78
N ASP A 103 16.79 7.31 11.86
CA ASP A 103 18.12 7.80 12.23
C ASP A 103 19.05 6.62 12.57
N ARG A 104 18.57 5.61 13.30
CA ARG A 104 19.33 4.38 13.58
C ARG A 104 19.66 3.57 12.32
N LEU A 105 18.71 3.43 11.41
CA LEU A 105 18.92 2.70 10.14
C LEU A 105 19.96 3.41 9.26
N VAL A 106 19.88 4.74 9.17
CA VAL A 106 20.84 5.53 8.39
C VAL A 106 22.25 5.45 9.00
N ALA A 107 22.34 5.52 10.34
CA ALA A 107 23.61 5.40 11.06
C ALA A 107 24.26 4.02 10.82
N SER A 108 23.48 2.94 10.87
CA SER A 108 24.00 1.57 10.63
C SER A 108 24.53 1.36 9.20
N HIS A 109 24.12 2.19 8.25
CA HIS A 109 24.61 2.17 6.86
C HIS A 109 25.63 3.29 6.55
N GLY A 110 26.12 4.00 7.56
CA GLY A 110 27.14 5.04 7.40
C GLY A 110 26.69 6.24 6.55
N SER A 111 25.39 6.55 6.59
CA SER A 111 24.76 7.60 5.78
C SER A 111 24.96 7.42 4.27
N ARG A 112 24.83 6.17 3.81
CA ARG A 112 24.91 5.80 2.39
C ARG A 112 23.60 5.20 1.89
N CYS A 113 23.34 5.40 0.60
CA CYS A 113 22.33 4.64 -0.12
C CYS A 113 22.76 3.16 -0.20
N ALA A 114 21.89 2.23 0.20
CA ALA A 114 22.19 0.79 0.18
C ALA A 114 22.37 0.22 -1.24
N ILE A 115 21.89 0.91 -2.28
CA ILE A 115 22.03 0.46 -3.68
C ILE A 115 23.25 1.09 -4.35
N CYS A 116 23.31 2.42 -4.43
CA CYS A 116 24.38 3.10 -5.18
C CYS A 116 25.60 3.49 -4.31
N SER A 117 25.58 3.19 -3.01
CA SER A 117 26.65 3.51 -2.05
C SER A 117 27.00 5.00 -1.88
N ALA A 118 26.27 5.90 -2.56
CA ALA A 118 26.46 7.34 -2.45
C ALA A 118 26.24 7.83 -1.01
N ARG A 119 27.20 8.61 -0.49
CA ARG A 119 27.10 9.24 0.83
C ARG A 119 26.23 10.49 0.73
N LEU A 120 25.20 10.56 1.56
CA LEU A 120 24.16 11.59 1.52
C LEU A 120 23.80 12.01 2.95
N ASP A 121 23.32 13.24 3.12
CA ASP A 121 22.69 13.63 4.38
C ASP A 121 21.45 12.76 4.64
N ALA A 122 21.19 12.45 5.92
CA ALA A 122 20.07 11.60 6.35
C ALA A 122 18.71 12.11 5.83
N ARG A 123 18.55 13.42 5.60
CA ARG A 123 17.33 14.00 5.03
C ARG A 123 17.05 13.55 3.59
N TYR A 124 18.08 13.20 2.83
CA TYR A 124 17.97 12.71 1.45
C TYR A 124 17.79 11.20 1.35
N LEU A 125 17.97 10.48 2.45
CA LEU A 125 17.73 9.04 2.53
C LEU A 125 16.27 8.77 2.92
N GLN A 126 15.68 7.82 2.23
CA GLN A 126 14.33 7.31 2.44
C GLN A 126 14.43 5.90 3.01
N VAL A 127 13.54 5.57 3.94
CA VAL A 127 13.41 4.20 4.44
C VAL A 127 12.50 3.45 3.48
N ASP A 128 13.00 2.35 2.94
CA ASP A 128 12.18 1.42 2.17
C ASP A 128 12.35 -0.01 2.67
N HIS A 129 11.38 -0.88 2.39
CA HIS A 129 11.44 -2.28 2.78
C HIS A 129 12.39 -3.03 1.85
N ARG A 130 13.25 -3.90 2.40
CA ARG A 130 14.10 -4.80 1.61
C ARG A 130 13.25 -5.74 0.77
N THR A 131 12.24 -6.37 1.39
CA THR A 131 11.17 -7.11 0.71
C THR A 131 9.92 -6.23 0.60
N PRO A 132 9.32 -6.03 -0.59
CA PRO A 132 8.16 -5.15 -0.71
C PRO A 132 7.00 -5.55 0.21
N TYR A 133 6.30 -4.54 0.75
CA TYR A 133 5.12 -4.72 1.62
C TYR A 133 4.07 -5.65 0.98
N GLU A 134 3.86 -5.54 -0.33
CA GLU A 134 2.92 -6.36 -1.09
C GLU A 134 3.29 -7.86 -1.11
N MET A 135 4.50 -8.22 -0.70
CA MET A 135 4.99 -9.59 -0.65
C MET A 135 4.95 -10.12 0.79
N ALA A 136 5.49 -9.37 1.74
CA ALA A 136 5.71 -9.82 3.13
C ALA A 136 4.82 -9.14 4.20
N GLY A 137 4.00 -8.16 3.82
CA GLY A 137 3.29 -7.31 4.78
C GLY A 137 4.24 -6.41 5.58
N ASP A 138 3.78 -5.92 6.73
CA ASP A 138 4.57 -5.16 7.70
C ASP A 138 4.62 -6.00 8.98
N SER A 139 5.46 -7.04 8.96
CA SER A 139 5.48 -8.04 10.04
C SER A 139 6.42 -7.70 11.19
N ASP A 140 7.29 -6.69 11.07
CA ASP A 140 8.00 -6.14 12.22
C ASP A 140 8.65 -4.78 11.92
N THR A 141 7.95 -3.68 12.18
CA THR A 141 8.47 -2.30 12.06
C THR A 141 9.70 -2.01 12.91
N ARG A 142 10.12 -2.97 13.76
CA ARG A 142 11.25 -2.81 14.67
C ARG A 142 12.50 -3.57 14.25
N ASN A 143 12.46 -4.42 13.23
CA ASN A 143 13.65 -5.13 12.75
C ASN A 143 14.36 -4.30 11.65
N PRO A 144 15.53 -3.67 11.91
CA PRO A 144 16.23 -2.87 10.92
C PRO A 144 16.67 -3.66 9.67
N GLU A 145 16.87 -4.98 9.76
CA GLU A 145 17.29 -5.81 8.61
C GLU A 145 16.22 -5.92 7.52
N ALA A 146 14.95 -5.73 7.90
CA ALA A 146 13.83 -5.71 6.96
C ALA A 146 13.79 -4.42 6.12
N TYR A 147 14.63 -3.43 6.42
CA TYR A 147 14.62 -2.11 5.80
C TYR A 147 15.99 -1.70 5.30
N ILE A 148 16.00 -0.78 4.34
CA ILE A 148 17.22 -0.25 3.73
C ILE A 148 17.08 1.27 3.52
N PRO A 149 18.13 2.07 3.78
CA PRO A 149 18.14 3.48 3.44
C PRO A 149 18.51 3.68 1.97
N LEU A 150 17.67 4.38 1.21
CA LEU A 150 17.84 4.62 -0.22
C LEU A 150 17.80 6.10 -0.56
N CYS A 151 18.61 6.54 -1.52
CA CYS A 151 18.37 7.83 -2.15
C CYS A 151 17.06 7.79 -2.97
N GLY A 152 16.46 8.95 -3.21
CA GLY A 152 15.17 9.01 -3.94
C GLY A 152 15.20 8.38 -5.33
N SER A 153 16.34 8.45 -6.03
CA SER A 153 16.50 7.81 -7.35
C SER A 153 16.48 6.28 -7.25
N CYS A 154 17.30 5.71 -6.36
CA CYS A 154 17.37 4.26 -6.16
C CYS A 154 16.06 3.69 -5.60
N ASN A 155 15.35 4.42 -4.73
CA ASN A 155 14.05 3.99 -4.22
C ASN A 155 13.00 3.89 -5.35
N ARG A 156 12.95 4.91 -6.22
CA ARG A 156 12.08 4.88 -7.40
C ARG A 156 12.44 3.74 -8.35
N ALA A 157 13.74 3.54 -8.62
CA ALA A 157 14.21 2.46 -9.49
C ALA A 157 13.85 1.08 -8.91
N LYS A 158 14.10 0.85 -7.62
CA LYS A 158 13.73 -0.38 -6.92
C LYS A 158 12.21 -0.63 -7.00
N SER A 159 11.40 0.38 -6.73
CA SER A 159 9.94 0.27 -6.82
C SER A 159 9.50 -0.14 -8.22
N TRP A 160 10.00 0.53 -9.27
CA TRP A 160 9.69 0.19 -10.66
C TRP A 160 10.10 -1.25 -11.01
N SER A 161 11.35 -1.64 -10.71
CA SER A 161 11.83 -2.99 -10.98
C SER A 161 11.00 -4.06 -10.25
N CYS A 162 10.62 -3.80 -8.99
CA CYS A 162 9.79 -4.70 -8.21
C CYS A 162 8.38 -4.83 -8.80
N GLU A 163 7.72 -3.73 -9.14
CA GLU A 163 6.35 -3.72 -9.67
C GLU A 163 6.20 -4.42 -11.03
N HIS A 164 7.31 -4.57 -11.77
CA HIS A 164 7.33 -5.16 -13.11
C HIS A 164 8.05 -6.52 -13.17
N CYS A 165 8.51 -7.07 -12.04
CA CYS A 165 9.18 -8.38 -12.05
C CYS A 165 8.20 -9.54 -12.07
N HIS A 166 8.64 -10.69 -12.59
CA HIS A 166 7.81 -11.91 -12.66
C HIS A 166 7.30 -12.36 -11.28
N ASN A 167 8.12 -12.20 -10.24
CA ASN A 167 7.70 -12.53 -8.87
C ASN A 167 6.56 -11.63 -8.39
N TRP A 168 6.56 -10.36 -8.76
CA TRP A 168 5.46 -9.47 -8.43
C TRP A 168 4.21 -9.75 -9.25
N LEU A 169 4.34 -10.04 -10.54
CA LEU A 169 3.17 -10.22 -11.42
C LEU A 169 2.51 -11.59 -11.24
N VAL A 170 3.28 -12.62 -10.91
CA VAL A 170 2.83 -14.03 -10.95
C VAL A 170 3.10 -14.78 -9.65
N VAL A 171 4.37 -14.91 -9.25
CA VAL A 171 4.78 -15.94 -8.26
C VAL A 171 4.41 -15.57 -6.81
N LYS A 172 4.56 -14.30 -6.43
CA LYS A 172 4.27 -13.76 -5.10
C LYS A 172 5.06 -14.41 -3.94
N ALA A 173 6.31 -14.84 -4.16
CA ALA A 173 7.18 -15.44 -3.14
C ALA A 173 8.15 -14.45 -2.49
N ALA A 174 8.10 -14.33 -1.15
CA ALA A 174 8.98 -13.41 -0.40
C ALA A 174 10.47 -13.81 -0.45
N SER A 175 10.78 -15.11 -0.55
CA SER A 175 12.17 -15.61 -0.64
C SER A 175 12.91 -15.08 -1.86
N ILE A 176 12.23 -14.94 -3.00
CA ILE A 176 12.83 -14.40 -4.24
C ILE A 176 13.23 -12.92 -4.03
N CYS A 177 12.41 -12.13 -3.33
CA CYS A 177 12.72 -10.72 -3.08
C CYS A 177 13.94 -10.53 -2.18
N LYS A 178 14.20 -11.46 -1.25
CA LYS A 178 15.36 -11.40 -0.34
C LYS A 178 16.71 -11.52 -1.06
N ALA A 179 16.72 -12.02 -2.30
CA ALA A 179 17.92 -12.15 -3.11
C ALA A 179 18.20 -10.91 -4.00
N CYS A 180 17.30 -9.92 -4.05
CA CYS A 180 17.42 -8.81 -5.00
C CYS A 180 18.24 -7.61 -4.49
N TYR A 181 18.25 -7.36 -3.17
CA TYR A 181 18.89 -6.19 -2.54
C TYR A 181 19.39 -6.50 -1.13
#